data_AF-A0A969L4U7-F1
#
_entry.id   AF-A0A969L4U7-F1
#
_cell.length_a   1.000
_cell.length_b   1.000
_cell.length_c   1.000
_cell.angle_alpha   90.00
_cell.angle_beta   90.00
_cell.angle_gamma   90.00
#
_symmetry.space_group_name_H-M   'P 1'
#
loop_
_entity.id
_entity.type
_entity.pdbx_description
1 polymer ?
#
loop_
_entity_poly.entity_id
_entity_poly.type
_entity_poly.pdbx_seq_one_letter_code
_entity_poly.pdbx_strand_id
1 'polypeptide(L)'
;MPADYGFDFELVQQFLVETYRFMLTAQDEQTGYPADHNHLVQRWAWYSLGDDRYPTGNFINLENGRLTRLGQVHQQFVAGLR
;
A
#
# COMPACT_ATOMS: atom_id res chain seq x y z
N MET A 1 -12.38 -0.99 1.51
CA MET A 1 -13.32 -2.13 1.54
C MET A 1 -13.53 -2.54 2.99
N PRO A 2 -14.76 -2.78 3.47
CA PRO A 2 -15.02 -3.12 4.88
C PRO A 2 -14.68 -4.58 5.21
N ALA A 3 -14.37 -4.86 6.48
CA ALA A 3 -14.12 -6.23 6.96
C ALA A 3 -15.31 -7.16 6.70
N ASP A 4 -16.53 -6.68 6.87
CA ASP A 4 -17.77 -7.45 6.67
C ASP A 4 -17.99 -7.89 5.21
N TYR A 5 -17.22 -7.36 4.25
CA TYR A 5 -17.23 -7.78 2.85
C TYR A 5 -16.15 -8.83 2.54
N GLY A 6 -15.47 -9.36 3.57
CA GLY A 6 -14.36 -10.31 3.43
C GLY A 6 -12.99 -9.66 3.30
N PHE A 7 -12.87 -8.36 3.58
CA PHE A 7 -11.59 -7.63 3.56
C PHE A 7 -11.13 -7.35 4.98
N ASP A 8 -10.79 -8.42 5.70
CA ASP A 8 -10.21 -8.31 7.03
C ASP A 8 -8.82 -7.65 7.01
N PHE A 9 -8.30 -7.36 8.20
CA PHE A 9 -7.03 -6.66 8.33
C PHE A 9 -5.88 -7.47 7.72
N GLU A 10 -5.83 -8.77 8.00
CA GLU A 10 -4.77 -9.68 7.57
C GLU A 10 -4.68 -9.75 6.04
N LEU A 11 -5.83 -9.87 5.36
CA LEU A 11 -5.90 -9.86 3.90
C LEU A 11 -5.44 -8.51 3.32
N VAL A 12 -5.93 -7.39 3.87
CA VAL A 12 -5.58 -6.06 3.38
C VAL A 12 -4.09 -5.76 3.64
N GLN A 13 -3.55 -6.19 4.77
CA GLN A 13 -2.13 -6.09 5.08
C GLN A 13 -1.28 -6.87 4.06
N GLN A 14 -1.66 -8.13 3.81
CA GLN A 14 -0.94 -8.95 2.83
C GLN A 14 -1.00 -8.31 1.44
N PHE A 15 -2.18 -7.86 1.02
CA PHE A 15 -2.34 -7.18 -0.26
C PHE A 15 -1.50 -5.91 -0.37
N LEU A 16 -1.43 -5.08 0.68
CA LEU A 16 -0.59 -3.88 0.71
C LEU A 16 0.89 -4.23 0.50
N VAL A 17 1.41 -5.17 1.29
CA VAL A 17 2.84 -5.54 1.28
C VAL A 17 3.23 -6.17 -0.06
N GLU A 18 2.44 -7.12 -0.56
CA GLU A 18 2.73 -7.77 -1.84
C GLU A 18 2.59 -6.79 -3.02
N THR A 19 1.61 -5.88 -2.98
CA THR A 19 1.48 -4.82 -4.00
C THR A 19 2.70 -3.90 -3.99
N TYR A 20 3.19 -3.49 -2.82
CA TYR A 20 4.37 -2.63 -2.73
C TYR A 20 5.62 -3.34 -3.25
N ARG A 21 5.82 -4.62 -2.90
CA ARG A 21 6.93 -5.43 -3.44
C ARG A 21 6.88 -5.48 -4.96
N PHE A 22 5.71 -5.79 -5.52
CA PHE A 22 5.53 -5.80 -6.97
C PHE A 22 5.84 -4.43 -7.60
N MET A 23 5.26 -3.35 -7.09
CA MET A 23 5.47 -2.00 -7.63
C MET A 23 6.93 -1.54 -7.54
N LEU A 24 7.70 -2.03 -6.55
CA LEU A 24 9.11 -1.71 -6.39
C LEU A 24 10.04 -2.48 -7.34
N THR A 25 9.67 -3.69 -7.74
CA THR A 25 10.61 -4.60 -8.41
C THR A 25 10.16 -5.08 -9.78
N ALA A 26 8.90 -4.89 -10.15
CA ALA A 26 8.40 -5.38 -11.42
C ALA A 26 9.08 -4.65 -12.59
N GLN A 27 9.66 -5.43 -13.49
CA GLN A 27 10.42 -4.96 -14.64
C GLN A 27 10.03 -5.77 -15.88
N ASP A 28 10.14 -5.16 -17.04
CA ASP A 28 9.95 -5.84 -18.32
C ASP A 28 10.71 -5.11 -19.44
N GLU A 29 11.51 -5.82 -20.22
CA GLU A 29 12.37 -5.23 -21.26
C GLU A 29 11.58 -4.65 -22.45
N GLN A 30 10.34 -5.08 -22.65
CA GLN A 30 9.52 -4.64 -23.79
C GLN A 30 8.60 -3.47 -23.43
N THR A 31 8.12 -3.42 -22.18
CA THR A 31 7.07 -2.52 -21.73
C THR A 31 7.47 -1.60 -20.58
N GLY A 32 8.59 -1.88 -19.91
CA GLY A 32 9.12 -1.08 -18.81
C GLY A 32 9.81 0.20 -19.28
N TYR A 33 10.05 1.12 -18.35
CA TYR A 33 10.69 2.41 -18.65
C TYR A 33 12.22 2.29 -18.67
N PRO A 34 12.91 2.39 -19.83
CA PRO A 34 14.33 2.03 -19.91
C PRO A 34 15.28 2.92 -19.11
N ALA A 35 14.93 4.20 -18.95
CA ALA A 35 15.71 5.12 -18.12
C ALA A 35 15.59 4.84 -16.62
N ASP A 36 14.67 3.97 -16.22
CA ASP A 36 14.46 3.47 -14.85
C ASP A 36 14.62 1.95 -14.83
N HIS A 37 15.69 1.44 -15.46
CA HIS A 37 16.03 0.01 -15.46
C HIS A 37 14.88 -0.92 -15.89
N ASN A 38 14.04 -0.45 -16.82
CA ASN A 38 12.86 -1.17 -17.30
C ASN A 38 11.80 -1.44 -16.20
N HIS A 39 11.74 -0.66 -15.11
CA HIS A 39 10.67 -0.76 -14.12
C HIS A 39 9.30 -0.46 -14.75
N LEU A 40 8.30 -1.23 -14.33
CA LEU A 40 6.91 -1.07 -14.76
C LEU A 40 6.16 0.06 -14.01
N VAL A 41 6.57 0.39 -12.78
CA VAL A 41 5.89 1.37 -11.94
C VAL A 41 6.92 2.35 -11.37
N GLN A 42 6.79 3.63 -11.73
CA GLN A 42 7.73 4.67 -11.26
C GLN A 42 7.28 5.28 -9.92
N ARG A 43 5.97 5.44 -9.73
CA ARG A 43 5.36 6.06 -8.54
C ARG A 43 3.93 5.55 -8.35
N TRP A 44 3.51 5.45 -7.10
CA TRP A 44 2.13 5.16 -6.74
C TRP A 44 1.75 5.91 -5.45
N ALA A 45 0.44 5.98 -5.19
CA ALA A 45 -0.11 6.48 -3.94
C ALA A 45 -1.18 5.49 -3.47
N TRP A 46 -1.12 5.13 -2.19
CA TRP A 46 -2.13 4.26 -1.60
C TRP A 46 -3.42 5.04 -1.31
N TYR A 47 -4.56 4.45 -1.69
CA TYR A 47 -5.85 4.95 -1.27
C TYR A 47 -6.39 4.08 -0.11
N SER A 48 -6.72 4.62 1.05
CA SER A 48 -6.77 6.05 1.42
C SER A 48 -5.83 6.37 2.59
N LEU A 49 -5.57 7.67 2.78
CA LEU A 49 -5.03 8.15 4.05
C LEU A 49 -6.06 7.92 5.18
N GLY A 50 -7.33 8.23 4.92
CA GLY A 50 -8.48 7.95 5.76
C GLY A 50 -9.78 8.07 4.96
N ASP A 51 -10.72 7.16 5.20
CA ASP A 51 -12.05 7.08 4.59
C ASP A 51 -13.03 6.44 5.59
N ASP A 52 -14.14 7.13 5.90
CA ASP A 52 -15.13 6.66 6.88
C ASP A 52 -16.01 5.52 6.35
N ARG A 53 -16.18 5.43 5.03
CA ARG A 53 -17.01 4.39 4.39
C ARG A 53 -16.22 3.09 4.24
N TYR A 54 -14.91 3.18 4.09
CA TYR A 54 -14.04 2.06 3.75
C TYR A 54 -12.78 1.95 4.63
N PRO A 55 -12.92 1.83 5.96
CA PRO A 55 -11.84 2.14 6.89
C PRO A 55 -10.69 1.13 6.97
N THR A 56 -10.88 -0.13 6.53
CA THR A 56 -9.84 -1.17 6.65
C THR A 56 -8.55 -0.79 5.92
N GLY A 57 -8.65 -0.01 4.83
CA GLY A 57 -7.50 0.44 4.03
C GLY A 57 -6.84 1.73 4.53
N ASN A 58 -7.36 2.36 5.59
CA ASN A 58 -6.90 3.66 6.04
C ASN A 58 -5.53 3.56 6.73
N PHE A 59 -4.65 4.54 6.50
CA PHE A 59 -3.43 4.68 7.29
C PHE A 59 -3.63 5.48 8.58
N ILE A 60 -4.62 6.37 8.63
CA ILE A 60 -4.91 7.24 9.77
C ILE A 60 -6.36 7.06 10.19
N ASN A 61 -6.60 7.03 11.50
CA ASN A 61 -7.93 7.26 12.05
C ASN A 61 -8.22 8.77 12.02
N LEU A 62 -9.20 9.19 11.24
CA LEU A 62 -9.52 10.61 11.03
C LEU A 62 -10.03 11.32 12.30
N GLU A 63 -10.60 10.60 13.26
CA GLU A 63 -11.15 11.18 14.50
C GLU A 63 -10.05 11.65 15.45
N ASN A 64 -8.92 10.93 15.51
CA ASN A 64 -7.86 11.19 16.49
C ASN A 64 -6.46 11.41 15.87
N GLY A 65 -6.33 11.34 14.55
CA GLY A 65 -5.09 11.58 13.82
C GLY A 65 -4.01 10.51 14.03
N ARG A 66 -4.30 9.39 14.70
CA ARG A 66 -3.33 8.33 14.97
C ARG A 66 -3.25 7.36 13.80
N LEU A 67 -2.06 6.76 13.60
CA LEU A 67 -1.91 5.65 12.66
C LEU A 67 -2.83 4.49 13.05
N THR A 68 -3.48 3.91 12.06
CA THR A 68 -4.14 2.61 12.17
C THR A 68 -3.11 1.48 12.23
N ARG A 69 -3.55 0.24 12.44
CA ARG A 69 -2.68 -0.95 12.28
C ARG A 69 -2.04 -0.98 10.88
N LEU A 70 -2.80 -0.64 9.83
CA LEU A 70 -2.28 -0.66 8.45
C LEU A 70 -1.30 0.50 8.21
N GLY A 71 -1.54 1.67 8.81
CA GLY A 71 -0.60 2.79 8.78
C GLY A 71 0.74 2.46 9.44
N GLN A 72 0.73 1.68 10.53
CA GLN A 72 1.95 1.18 11.17
C GLN A 72 2.71 0.20 10.27
N VAL A 73 2.00 -0.69 9.56
CA VAL A 73 2.60 -1.60 8.56
C VAL A 73 3.27 -0.80 7.45
N HIS A 74 2.58 0.20 6.89
CA HIS A 74 3.16 1.09 5.87
C HIS A 74 4.43 1.79 6.40
N GLN A 75 4.37 2.37 7.60
CA GLN A 75 5.51 3.04 8.23
C GLN A 75 6.72 2.09 8.37
N GLN A 76 6.49 0.88 8.85
CA GLN A 76 7.54 -0.15 9.02
C GLN A 76 8.11 -0.59 7.68
N PHE A 77 7.26 -0.85 6.69
CA PHE A 77 7.70 -1.25 5.35
C PHE A 77 8.60 -0.19 4.72
N VAL A 78 8.17 1.07 4.72
CA VAL A 78 8.94 2.19 4.13
C VAL A 78 10.24 2.45 4.91
N ALA A 79 10.22 2.31 6.24
CA ALA A 79 11.43 2.44 7.05
C ALA A 79 12.48 1.37 6.71
N GLY A 80 12.05 0.17 6.31
CA GLY A 80 12.94 -0.93 5.90
C GLY A 80 13.52 -0.81 4.49
N LEU A 81 13.08 0.16 3.68
CA LEU A 81 13.66 0.43 2.35
C LEU A 81 14.89 1.36 2.39
N ARG A 82 15.22 1.91 3.56
CA ARG A 82 16.30 2.88 3.75
C ARG A 82 17.62 2.23 4.11
#